data_AF-A0A1I2G985-F1
#
_entry.id   AF-A0A1I2G985-F1
#
_cell.length_a   1.000
_cell.length_b   1.000
_cell.length_c   1.000
_cell.angle_alpha   90.00
_cell.angle_beta   90.00
_cell.angle_gamma   90.00
#
_symmetry.space_group_name_H-M   'P 1'
#
loop_
_entity.id
_entity.type
_entity.pdbx_description
1 polymer ?
#
loop_
_entity_poly.entity_id
_entity_poly.type
_entity_poly.pdbx_seq_one_letter_code
_entity_poly.pdbx_strand_id
1 'polypeptide(L)'
;MNELHTLTSLISIALLMILLFWLFPQYRTDLFRQKMFKLRDSLFDEALNGKISFNDPAYNMLRNAMNGFIRFGHQLNIWQALLFTLIIKNNKQIDHPFTREFDKNTKQCTDNQRQIYLSYYFKMNLYILEHLILSSVILVSLIVPAVFLFLAKKHIEKFASLLRAQLDKLNTVALTTGKA
;
A
#
# COMPACT_ATOMS: atom_id res chain seq x y z
N MET A 1 -9.59 10.78 -41.50
CA MET A 1 -8.70 9.99 -40.61
C MET A 1 -8.44 10.70 -39.29
N ASN A 2 -8.05 11.98 -39.27
CA ASN A 2 -7.74 12.69 -38.02
C ASN A 2 -8.89 12.75 -37.01
N GLU A 3 -10.14 12.97 -37.46
CA GLU A 3 -11.31 13.02 -36.57
C GLU A 3 -11.59 11.68 -35.87
N LEU A 4 -11.40 10.57 -36.57
CA LEU A 4 -11.56 9.22 -35.99
C LEU A 4 -10.52 8.98 -34.90
N HIS A 5 -9.27 9.37 -35.13
CA HIS A 5 -8.20 9.25 -34.12
C HIS A 5 -8.47 10.12 -32.89
N THR A 6 -8.96 11.35 -33.09
CA THR A 6 -9.36 12.24 -31.99
C THR A 6 -10.48 11.61 -31.17
N LEU A 7 -11.53 11.10 -31.82
CA LEU A 7 -12.65 10.46 -31.13
C LEU A 7 -12.20 9.22 -30.33
N THR A 8 -11.39 8.35 -30.92
CA THR A 8 -10.88 7.16 -30.22
C THR A 8 -10.00 7.54 -29.02
N SER A 9 -9.24 8.63 -29.12
CA SER A 9 -8.38 9.11 -28.04
C SER A 9 -9.23 9.68 -26.89
N LEU A 10 -10.28 10.45 -27.20
CA LEU A 10 -11.19 10.98 -26.19
C LEU A 10 -11.92 9.86 -25.44
N ILE A 11 -12.41 8.85 -26.15
CA ILE A 11 -13.06 7.69 -25.52
C ILE A 11 -12.08 6.94 -24.62
N SER A 12 -10.85 6.72 -25.09
CA SER A 12 -9.81 6.02 -24.30
C SER A 12 -9.47 6.78 -23.02
N ILE A 13 -9.34 8.10 -23.10
CA ILE A 13 -9.11 8.96 -21.94
C ILE A 13 -10.30 8.89 -20.98
N ALA A 14 -11.54 8.98 -21.48
CA ALA A 14 -12.73 8.89 -20.65
C ALA A 14 -12.82 7.55 -19.90
N LEU A 15 -12.54 6.43 -20.58
CA LEU A 15 -12.48 5.10 -19.97
C LEU A 15 -11.38 5.00 -18.91
N LEU A 16 -10.20 5.54 -19.20
CA LEU A 16 -9.09 5.58 -18.24
C LEU A 16 -9.44 6.41 -17.00
N MET A 17 -10.13 7.54 -17.18
CA MET A 17 -10.62 8.36 -16.07
C MET A 17 -11.63 7.59 -15.20
N ILE A 18 -12.59 6.90 -15.81
CA ILE A 18 -13.56 6.06 -15.08
C ILE A 18 -12.82 4.96 -14.30
N LEU A 19 -11.87 4.28 -14.94
CA LEU A 19 -11.12 3.21 -14.31
C LEU A 19 -10.30 3.71 -13.11
N LEU A 20 -9.59 4.82 -13.27
CA LEU A 20 -8.68 5.35 -12.24
C LEU A 20 -9.39 6.06 -11.09
N PHE A 21 -10.42 6.85 -11.38
CA PHE A 21 -11.07 7.69 -10.37
C PHE A 21 -12.33 7.07 -9.77
N TRP A 22 -12.93 6.07 -10.42
CA TRP A 22 -14.14 5.43 -9.92
C TRP A 22 -13.93 3.97 -9.53
N LEU A 23 -13.52 3.12 -10.48
CA LEU A 23 -13.42 1.67 -10.23
C LEU A 23 -12.24 1.31 -9.31
N PHE A 24 -11.07 1.93 -9.53
CA PHE A 24 -9.87 1.60 -8.77
C PHE A 24 -9.99 1.91 -7.27
N PRO A 25 -10.48 3.08 -6.82
CA PRO A 25 -10.67 3.35 -5.39
C PRO A 25 -11.65 2.37 -4.73
N GLN A 26 -12.76 2.05 -5.40
CA GLN A 26 -13.73 1.08 -4.91
C GLN A 26 -13.10 -0.30 -4.72
N TYR A 27 -12.39 -0.79 -5.74
CA TYR A 27 -11.65 -2.04 -5.66
C TYR A 27 -10.64 -2.05 -4.51
N ARG A 28 -9.88 -0.97 -4.32
CA ARG A 28 -8.92 -0.86 -3.20
C ARG A 28 -9.60 -0.93 -1.83
N THR A 29 -10.71 -0.23 -1.66
CA THR A 29 -11.51 -0.30 -0.43
C THR A 29 -12.03 -1.71 -0.16
N ASP A 30 -12.52 -2.40 -1.19
CA ASP A 30 -13.05 -3.76 -1.01
C ASP A 30 -11.95 -4.76 -0.70
N LEU A 31 -10.78 -4.65 -1.35
CA LEU A 31 -9.61 -5.45 -1.03
C LEU A 31 -9.16 -5.23 0.43
N PHE A 32 -9.14 -3.99 0.89
CA PHE A 32 -8.83 -3.65 2.27
C PHE A 32 -9.84 -4.27 3.25
N ARG A 33 -11.14 -4.15 2.97
CA ARG A 33 -12.20 -4.77 3.79
C ARG A 33 -12.02 -6.28 3.87
N GLN A 34 -11.74 -6.94 2.75
CA GLN A 34 -11.51 -8.39 2.74
C GLN A 34 -10.30 -8.79 3.59
N LYS A 35 -9.20 -8.04 3.53
CA LYS A 35 -8.02 -8.27 4.39
C LYS A 35 -8.37 -8.11 5.88
N MET A 36 -9.17 -7.10 6.23
CA MET A 36 -9.62 -6.87 7.60
C MET A 36 -10.58 -7.95 8.10
N PHE A 37 -11.51 -8.41 7.26
CA PHE A 37 -12.38 -9.55 7.60
C PHE A 37 -11.55 -10.80 7.91
N LYS A 38 -10.63 -11.17 7.02
CA LYS A 38 -9.74 -12.31 7.24
C LYS A 38 -8.93 -12.18 8.52
N LEU A 39 -8.37 -11.00 8.79
CA LEU A 39 -7.58 -10.75 10.00
C LEU A 39 -8.42 -10.91 11.28
N ARG A 40 -9.65 -10.38 11.27
CA ARG A 40 -10.59 -10.48 12.39
C ARG A 40 -11.03 -11.93 12.61
N ASP A 41 -11.29 -12.66 11.54
CA ASP A 41 -11.72 -14.06 11.62
C ASP A 41 -10.57 -14.93 12.16
N SER A 42 -9.32 -14.70 11.73
CA SER A 42 -8.16 -15.36 12.34
C SER A 42 -7.98 -15.02 13.82
N LEU A 43 -8.23 -13.77 14.25
CA LEU A 43 -8.22 -13.41 15.67
C LEU A 43 -9.31 -14.16 16.46
N PHE A 44 -10.49 -14.33 15.86
CA PHE A 44 -11.57 -15.13 16.44
C PHE A 44 -11.17 -16.60 16.59
N ASP A 45 -10.49 -17.17 15.59
CA ASP A 45 -9.99 -18.55 15.65
C ASP A 45 -8.96 -18.75 16.78
N GLU A 46 -8.07 -17.78 17.04
CA GLU A 46 -7.16 -17.87 18.19
C GLU A 46 -7.92 -17.93 19.52
N ALA A 47 -9.04 -17.18 19.63
CA ALA A 47 -9.89 -17.19 20.82
C ALA A 47 -10.68 -18.50 20.95
N LEU A 48 -11.20 -19.02 19.83
CA LEU A 48 -11.91 -20.29 19.78
C LEU A 48 -11.01 -21.46 20.19
N ASN A 49 -9.74 -21.41 19.79
CA ASN A 49 -8.72 -22.40 20.15
C ASN A 49 -8.18 -22.23 21.59
N GLY A 50 -8.74 -21.31 22.38
CA GLY A 50 -8.36 -21.09 23.79
C GLY A 50 -7.00 -20.42 24.00
N LYS A 51 -6.34 -19.93 22.93
CA LYS A 51 -5.05 -19.25 23.06
C LYS A 51 -5.20 -17.84 23.62
N ILE A 52 -6.34 -17.20 23.35
CA ILE A 52 -6.77 -15.92 23.93
C ILE A 52 -8.24 -16.04 24.38
N SER A 53 -8.73 -15.11 25.19
CA SER A 53 -10.09 -15.14 25.72
C SER A 53 -11.00 -14.13 25.02
N PHE A 54 -12.25 -14.52 24.72
CA PHE A 54 -13.27 -13.59 24.23
C PHE A 54 -13.59 -12.47 25.24
N ASN A 55 -13.36 -12.71 26.53
CA ASN A 55 -13.61 -11.73 27.60
C ASN A 55 -12.42 -10.79 27.83
N ASP A 56 -11.31 -10.98 27.12
CA ASP A 56 -10.13 -10.12 27.26
C ASP A 56 -10.41 -8.72 26.68
N PRO A 57 -10.13 -7.63 27.41
CA PRO A 57 -10.25 -6.28 26.89
C PRO A 57 -9.44 -6.05 25.60
N ALA A 58 -8.24 -6.63 25.49
CA ALA A 58 -7.38 -6.46 24.30
C ALA A 58 -8.00 -7.12 23.05
N TYR A 59 -8.63 -8.29 23.20
CA TYR A 59 -9.39 -8.94 22.13
C TYR A 59 -10.52 -8.04 21.63
N ASN A 60 -11.32 -7.50 22.56
CA ASN A 60 -12.47 -6.67 22.23
C ASN A 60 -12.05 -5.36 21.56
N MET A 61 -10.96 -4.74 22.03
CA MET A 61 -10.40 -3.54 21.38
C MET A 61 -10.01 -3.79 19.93
N LEU A 62 -9.26 -4.86 19.65
CA LEU A 62 -8.83 -5.20 18.29
C LEU A 62 -10.01 -5.52 17.39
N ARG A 63 -10.96 -6.33 17.88
CA ARG A 63 -12.18 -6.67 17.14
C ARG A 63 -12.99 -5.44 16.79
N ASN A 64 -13.16 -4.51 17.74
CA ASN A 64 -13.89 -3.26 17.53
C ASN A 64 -13.17 -2.34 16.55
N ALA A 65 -11.84 -2.22 16.66
CA ALA A 65 -11.04 -1.44 15.73
C ALA A 65 -11.16 -1.99 14.30
N MET A 66 -10.97 -3.30 14.11
CA MET A 66 -11.12 -3.96 12.80
C MET A 66 -12.53 -3.77 12.22
N ASN A 67 -13.58 -3.94 13.03
CA ASN A 67 -14.95 -3.67 12.59
C ASN A 67 -15.17 -2.20 12.19
N GLY A 68 -14.58 -1.25 12.94
CA GLY A 68 -14.56 0.16 12.58
C GLY A 68 -13.92 0.40 11.21
N PHE A 69 -12.75 -0.18 10.98
CA PHE A 69 -12.06 -0.08 9.69
C PHE A 69 -12.81 -0.76 8.54
N ILE A 70 -13.48 -1.88 8.78
CA ILE A 70 -14.34 -2.52 7.77
C ILE A 70 -15.48 -1.57 7.35
N ARG A 71 -16.16 -0.93 8.32
CA ARG A 71 -17.27 -0.01 8.05
C ARG A 71 -16.79 1.27 7.36
N PHE A 72 -15.74 1.88 7.89
CA PHE A 72 -15.27 3.21 7.50
C PHE A 72 -14.01 3.20 6.60
N GLY A 73 -13.61 2.05 6.05
CA GLY A 73 -12.39 1.93 5.24
C GLY A 73 -12.36 2.81 3.98
N HIS A 74 -13.52 3.18 3.45
CA HIS A 74 -13.66 4.13 2.33
C HIS A 74 -13.31 5.58 2.72
N GLN A 75 -13.32 5.90 4.01
CA GLN A 75 -12.95 7.23 4.54
C GLN A 75 -11.46 7.30 4.83
N LEU A 76 -10.74 6.17 4.87
CA LEU A 76 -9.29 6.14 5.08
C LEU A 76 -8.55 6.61 3.82
N ASN A 77 -8.47 7.94 3.67
CA ASN A 77 -7.80 8.60 2.56
C ASN A 77 -6.55 9.32 3.07
N ILE A 78 -5.47 9.29 2.29
CA ILE A 78 -4.19 9.89 2.67
C ILE A 78 -4.31 11.38 2.98
N TRP A 79 -5.20 12.09 2.28
CA TRP A 79 -5.49 13.50 2.53
C TRP A 79 -6.13 13.72 3.88
N GLN A 80 -7.06 12.86 4.29
CA GLN A 80 -7.65 12.94 5.62
C GLN A 80 -6.60 12.62 6.69
N ALA A 81 -5.76 11.59 6.49
CA ALA A 81 -4.67 11.26 7.40
C ALA A 81 -3.64 12.40 7.53
N LEU A 82 -3.28 13.05 6.43
CA LEU A 82 -2.40 14.23 6.42
C LEU A 82 -3.05 15.42 7.10
N LEU A 83 -4.30 15.74 6.79
CA LEU A 83 -5.05 16.81 7.43
C LEU A 83 -5.19 16.58 8.93
N PHE A 84 -5.55 15.36 9.36
CA PHE A 84 -5.56 14.98 10.76
C PHE A 84 -4.20 15.18 11.39
N THR A 85 -3.11 14.73 10.76
CA THR A 85 -1.75 14.91 11.29
C THR A 85 -1.38 16.38 11.43
N LEU A 86 -1.71 17.23 10.45
CA LEU A 86 -1.43 18.67 10.50
C LEU A 86 -2.25 19.39 11.57
N ILE A 87 -3.54 19.06 11.71
CA ILE A 87 -4.43 19.62 12.74
C ILE A 87 -3.96 19.17 14.14
N ILE A 88 -3.60 17.90 14.28
CA ILE A 88 -3.18 17.30 15.55
C ILE A 88 -1.81 17.83 15.99
N LYS A 89 -0.88 18.10 15.07
CA LYS A 89 0.47 18.60 15.39
C LYS A 89 0.46 19.92 16.17
N ASN A 90 -0.57 20.75 16.02
CA ASN A 90 -0.73 21.98 16.80
C ASN A 90 -1.34 21.76 18.20
N ASN A 91 -1.82 20.55 18.49
CA ASN A 91 -2.45 20.21 19.75
C ASN A 91 -1.57 19.23 20.54
N LYS A 92 -0.70 19.76 21.41
CA LYS A 92 0.28 18.99 22.23
C LYS A 92 -0.35 17.98 23.21
N GLN A 93 -1.68 17.89 23.27
CA GLN A 93 -2.44 17.08 24.23
C GLN A 93 -3.24 15.94 23.61
N ILE A 94 -3.01 15.60 22.35
CA ILE A 94 -3.68 14.43 21.76
C ILE A 94 -2.92 13.18 22.19
N ASP A 95 -3.32 12.68 23.35
CA ASP A 95 -2.91 11.38 23.86
C ASP A 95 -3.31 10.30 22.85
N HIS A 96 -2.46 9.29 22.62
CA HIS A 96 -2.78 8.16 21.74
C HIS A 96 -3.65 7.17 22.52
N PRO A 97 -4.98 7.36 22.58
CA PRO A 97 -5.79 6.74 23.61
C PRO A 97 -5.85 5.23 23.36
N PHE A 98 -6.02 4.84 22.09
CA PHE A 98 -6.03 3.46 21.66
C PHE A 98 -4.72 2.73 22.00
N THR A 99 -3.55 3.25 21.60
CA THR A 99 -2.26 2.58 21.84
C THR A 99 -1.98 2.45 23.34
N ARG A 100 -2.23 3.51 24.11
CA ARG A 100 -2.02 3.52 25.55
C ARG A 100 -2.94 2.53 26.26
N GLU A 101 -4.22 2.52 25.90
CA GLU A 101 -5.21 1.61 26.48
C GLU A 101 -4.95 0.16 26.06
N PHE A 102 -4.54 -0.06 24.80
CA PHE A 102 -4.16 -1.37 24.29
C PHE A 102 -2.91 -1.92 25.00
N ASP A 103 -1.88 -1.10 25.17
CA ASP A 103 -0.68 -1.48 25.93
C ASP A 103 -1.01 -1.75 27.40
N LYS A 104 -1.92 -0.98 28.01
CA LYS A 104 -2.37 -1.21 29.39
C LYS A 104 -3.08 -2.56 29.51
N ASN A 105 -3.99 -2.87 28.58
CA ASN A 105 -4.78 -4.10 28.62
C ASN A 105 -3.92 -5.34 28.31
N THR A 106 -2.96 -5.23 27.38
CA THR A 106 -2.06 -6.34 27.05
C THR A 106 -0.98 -6.62 28.10
N LYS A 107 -0.64 -5.67 28.97
CA LYS A 107 0.28 -5.89 30.11
C LYS A 107 -0.27 -6.84 31.17
N GLN A 108 -1.59 -7.03 31.23
CA GLN A 108 -2.24 -7.93 32.18
C GLN A 108 -2.32 -9.37 31.65
N CYS A 109 -2.02 -9.58 30.37
CA CYS A 109 -2.04 -10.90 29.73
C CYS A 109 -0.73 -11.66 29.97
N THR A 110 -0.77 -12.98 29.73
CA THR A 110 0.46 -13.78 29.65
C THR A 110 1.32 -13.36 28.44
N ASP A 111 2.63 -13.64 28.48
CA ASP A 111 3.53 -13.26 27.38
C ASP A 111 3.10 -13.84 26.03
N ASN A 112 2.60 -15.08 26.01
CA ASN A 112 2.09 -15.72 24.78
C ASN A 112 0.85 -14.99 24.22
N GLN A 113 -0.12 -14.67 25.08
CA GLN A 113 -1.33 -13.93 24.67
C GLN A 113 -0.97 -12.53 24.16
N ARG A 114 -0.05 -11.86 24.85
CA ARG A 114 0.44 -10.55 24.47
C ARG A 114 1.09 -10.56 23.08
N GLN A 115 1.93 -11.55 22.78
CA GLN A 115 2.54 -11.69 21.46
C GLN A 115 1.49 -11.91 20.35
N ILE A 116 0.46 -12.70 20.63
CA ILE A 116 -0.68 -12.88 19.71
C ILE A 116 -1.31 -11.52 19.43
N TYR A 117 -1.75 -10.79 20.45
CA TYR A 117 -2.38 -9.47 20.28
C TYR A 117 -1.50 -8.47 19.52
N LEU A 118 -0.21 -8.38 19.87
CA LEU A 118 0.73 -7.48 19.20
C LEU A 118 0.89 -7.85 17.72
N SER A 119 0.92 -9.14 17.38
CA SER A 119 1.01 -9.58 15.99
C SER A 119 -0.22 -9.17 15.16
N TYR A 120 -1.43 -9.26 15.73
CA TYR A 120 -2.66 -8.83 15.08
C TYR A 120 -2.76 -7.30 14.97
N TYR A 121 -2.36 -6.58 16.02
CA TYR A 121 -2.26 -5.13 16.01
C TYR A 121 -1.32 -4.64 14.90
N PHE A 122 -0.13 -5.25 14.79
CA PHE A 122 0.84 -4.91 13.76
C PHE A 122 0.30 -5.20 12.34
N LYS A 123 -0.28 -6.38 12.11
CA LYS A 123 -0.88 -6.74 10.81
C LYS A 123 -2.01 -5.79 10.42
N MET A 124 -2.85 -5.40 11.37
CA MET A 124 -3.93 -4.42 11.15
C MET A 124 -3.34 -3.08 10.69
N ASN A 125 -2.36 -2.54 11.41
CA ASN A 125 -1.70 -1.28 11.05
C ASN A 125 -0.99 -1.35 9.69
N LEU A 126 -0.38 -2.49 9.35
CA LEU A 126 0.23 -2.70 8.04
C LEU A 126 -0.82 -2.62 6.92
N TYR A 127 -1.99 -3.24 7.09
CA TYR A 127 -3.08 -3.16 6.11
C TYR A 127 -3.67 -1.76 5.99
N ILE A 128 -3.77 -1.02 7.10
CA ILE A 128 -4.19 0.39 7.07
C ILE A 128 -3.19 1.22 6.28
N LEU A 129 -1.89 1.08 6.56
CA LEU A 129 -0.83 1.80 5.86
C LEU A 129 -0.81 1.47 4.37
N GLU A 130 -0.88 0.18 4.03
CA GLU A 130 -0.95 -0.29 2.65
C GLU A 130 -2.16 0.34 1.93
N HIS A 131 -3.34 0.35 2.57
CA HIS A 131 -4.53 0.97 1.99
C HIS A 131 -4.37 2.48 1.83
N LEU A 132 -3.85 3.19 2.82
CA LEU A 132 -3.62 4.65 2.75
C LEU A 132 -2.69 5.04 1.59
N ILE A 133 -1.62 4.28 1.36
CA ILE A 133 -0.66 4.55 0.29
C ILE A 133 -1.28 4.22 -1.07
N LEU A 134 -1.88 3.04 -1.21
CA LEU A 134 -2.36 2.54 -2.49
C LEU A 134 -3.75 3.06 -2.91
N SER A 135 -4.53 3.63 -1.99
CA SER A 135 -5.82 4.27 -2.30
C SER A 135 -5.66 5.65 -2.95
N SER A 136 -4.49 6.27 -2.82
CA SER A 136 -4.21 7.57 -3.43
C SER A 136 -3.96 7.43 -4.93
N VAL A 137 -5.00 7.66 -5.73
CA VAL A 137 -4.95 7.62 -7.20
C VAL A 137 -3.84 8.52 -7.74
N ILE A 138 -3.68 9.72 -7.18
CA ILE A 138 -2.63 10.67 -7.62
C ILE A 138 -1.24 10.10 -7.34
N LEU A 139 -1.03 9.57 -6.13
CA LEU A 139 0.27 9.04 -5.72
C LEU A 139 0.63 7.81 -6.56
N VAL A 140 -0.31 6.89 -6.78
CA VAL A 140 -0.13 5.73 -7.65
C VAL A 140 0.12 6.15 -9.10
N SER A 141 -0.68 7.08 -9.63
CA SER A 141 -0.55 7.56 -11.01
C SER A 141 0.75 8.31 -11.29
N LEU A 142 1.40 8.89 -10.27
CA LEU A 142 2.70 9.56 -10.41
C LEU A 142 3.87 8.60 -10.14
N ILE A 143 3.80 7.82 -9.06
CA ILE A 143 4.90 6.96 -8.63
C ILE A 143 5.08 5.77 -9.58
N VAL A 144 4.01 5.11 -10.01
CA VAL A 144 4.12 3.92 -10.86
C VAL A 144 4.83 4.24 -12.20
N PRO A 145 4.44 5.29 -12.94
CA PRO A 145 5.17 5.69 -14.14
C PRO A 145 6.60 6.12 -13.85
N ALA A 146 6.86 6.86 -12.76
CA ALA A 146 8.20 7.30 -12.41
C ALA A 146 9.14 6.11 -12.13
N VAL A 147 8.69 5.12 -11.36
CA VAL A 147 9.44 3.89 -11.09
C VAL A 147 9.66 3.10 -12.38
N PHE A 148 8.62 2.98 -13.22
CA PHE A 148 8.73 2.30 -14.51
C PHE A 148 9.77 2.96 -15.43
N LEU A 149 9.74 4.30 -15.57
CA LEU A 149 10.70 5.05 -16.36
C LEU A 149 12.12 4.91 -15.82
N PHE A 150 12.29 4.92 -14.50
CA PHE A 150 13.59 4.71 -13.85
C PHE A 150 14.15 3.31 -14.15
N LEU A 151 13.33 2.26 -14.01
CA LEU A 151 13.74 0.90 -14.33
C LEU A 151 14.04 0.74 -15.83
N ALA A 152 13.19 1.27 -16.70
CA ALA A 152 13.39 1.26 -18.14
C ALA A 152 14.71 1.94 -18.52
N LYS A 153 15.01 3.10 -17.95
CA LYS A 153 16.29 3.80 -18.15
C LYS A 153 17.48 2.92 -17.76
N LYS A 154 17.44 2.29 -16.58
CA LYS A 154 18.50 1.39 -16.11
C LYS A 154 18.71 0.20 -17.05
N HIS A 155 17.63 -0.37 -17.58
CA HIS A 155 17.71 -1.46 -18.56
C HIS A 155 18.26 -0.99 -19.91
N ILE A 156 17.84 0.17 -20.40
CA ILE A 156 18.34 0.78 -21.64
C ILE A 156 19.83 1.08 -21.52
N GLU A 157 20.30 1.64 -20.40
CA GLU A 157 21.72 1.91 -20.17
C GLU A 157 22.56 0.63 -20.17
N LYS A 158 22.07 -0.42 -19.50
CA LYS A 158 22.73 -1.73 -19.50
C LYS A 158 22.78 -2.36 -20.90
N PHE A 159 21.71 -2.21 -21.68
CA PHE A 159 21.68 -2.71 -23.05
C PHE A 159 22.60 -1.90 -23.96
N ALA A 160 22.58 -0.58 -23.83
CA ALA A 160 23.44 0.33 -24.58
C ALA A 160 24.92 0.08 -24.29
N SER A 161 25.31 -0.24 -23.05
CA SER A 161 26.71 -0.57 -22.74
C SER A 161 27.18 -1.87 -23.38
N LEU A 162 26.31 -2.88 -23.49
CA LEU A 162 26.60 -4.12 -24.21
C LEU A 162 26.77 -3.88 -25.72
N LEU A 163 25.89 -3.06 -26.31
CA LEU A 163 26.00 -2.69 -27.73
C LEU A 163 27.26 -1.87 -28.01
N ARG A 164 27.61 -0.92 -27.13
CA ARG A 164 28.86 -0.16 -27.25
C ARG A 164 30.08 -1.07 -27.20
N ALA A 165 30.11 -2.03 -26.28
CA ALA A 165 31.20 -3.00 -26.20
C ALA A 165 31.33 -3.88 -27.46
N GLN A 166 30.22 -4.23 -28.11
CA GLN A 166 30.22 -4.95 -29.39
C GLN A 166 30.75 -4.07 -30.53
N LEU A 167 30.28 -2.82 -30.61
CA LEU A 167 30.71 -1.83 -31.60
C LEU A 167 32.20 -1.51 -31.48
N ASP A 168 32.71 -1.35 -30.26
CA ASP A 168 34.13 -1.07 -30.01
C ASP A 168 35.03 -2.24 -30.48
N LYS A 169 34.57 -3.49 -30.32
CA LYS A 169 35.27 -4.66 -30.88
C LYS A 169 35.32 -4.61 -32.40
N LEU A 170 34.19 -4.32 -33.05
CA LEU A 170 34.13 -4.20 -34.52
C LEU A 170 35.04 -3.08 -35.02
N ASN A 171 35.01 -1.91 -34.37
CA ASN A 171 35.88 -0.78 -34.71
C ASN A 171 37.36 -1.13 -34.53
N THR A 172 37.71 -1.89 -33.49
CA THR A 172 39.09 -2.36 -33.26
C THR A 172 39.55 -3.28 -34.38
N VAL A 173 38.72 -4.24 -34.80
CA VAL A 173 39.03 -5.15 -35.92
C VAL A 173 39.16 -4.37 -37.23
N ALA A 174 38.26 -3.42 -37.51
CA ALA A 174 38.36 -2.59 -38.70
C ALA A 174 39.68 -1.78 -38.73
N LEU A 175 40.10 -1.25 -37.58
CA LEU A 175 41.32 -0.46 -37.45
C LEU A 175 42.61 -1.29 -37.58
N THR A 176 42.61 -2.54 -37.13
CA THR A 176 43.77 -3.44 -37.31
C THR A 176 43.86 -3.99 -38.74
N THR A 177 42.73 -4.28 -39.37
CA THR A 177 42.70 -4.86 -40.73
C THR A 177 42.96 -3.80 -41.81
N GLY A 178 42.53 -2.55 -41.60
CA GLY A 178 42.79 -1.45 -42.55
C GLY A 178 44.20 -0.85 -42.50
N LYS A 179 45.06 -1.32 -41.58
CA LYS A 179 46.47 -0.91 -41.47
C LYS A 179 47.46 -1.94 -42.07
N ALA A 180 46.96 -3.07 -42.56
CA ALA A 180 47.73 -4.10 -43.26
C ALA A 180 47.63 -3.89 -44.77
#